data_AF-U5W7R3-F1
#
_entry.id   AF-U5W7R3-F1
#
_cell.length_a   1.000
_cell.length_b   1.000
_cell.length_c   1.000
_cell.angle_alpha   90.00
_cell.angle_beta   90.00
_cell.angle_gamma   90.00
#
_symmetry.space_group_name_H-M   'P 1'
#
loop_
_entity.id
_entity.type
_entity.pdbx_description
1 polymer ?
#
loop_
_entity_poly.entity_id
_entity_poly.type
_entity_poly.pdbx_seq_one_letter_code
_entity_poly.pdbx_strand_id
1 'polypeptide(L)'
;MIAEYHETELGKLVARFGEAVDRYRAGELDAFEVDQVAFQYSRAAKELWKYCNLLQAEIAAAIIREDPPRDWWDRGAPRRHS
;
A
#
# COMPACT_ATOMS: atom_id res chain seq x y z
N MET A 1 11.81 0.18 14.02
CA MET A 1 12.62 -0.80 13.22
C MET A 1 11.96 -1.04 11.85
N ILE A 2 12.59 -1.76 10.90
CA ILE A 2 11.95 -2.07 9.59
C ILE A 2 10.61 -2.80 9.76
N ALA A 3 10.51 -3.73 10.73
CA ALA A 3 9.27 -4.46 11.01
C ALA A 3 8.12 -3.53 11.43
N GLU A 4 8.38 -2.60 12.36
CA GLU A 4 7.41 -1.61 12.84
C GLU A 4 6.99 -0.61 11.75
N TYR A 5 7.94 -0.20 10.90
CA TYR A 5 7.64 0.60 9.71
C TYR A 5 6.74 -0.17 8.74
N HIS A 6 7.08 -1.44 8.48
CA HIS A 6 6.30 -2.31 7.60
C HIS A 6 4.87 -2.50 8.12
N GLU A 7 4.71 -2.78 9.42
CA GLU A 7 3.40 -2.91 10.07
C GLU A 7 2.58 -1.61 9.97
N THR A 8 3.20 -0.47 10.26
CA THR A 8 2.55 0.85 10.20
C THR A 8 2.05 1.16 8.79
N GLU A 9 2.90 1.00 7.77
CA GLU A 9 2.52 1.28 6.38
C GLU A 9 1.51 0.26 5.85
N LEU A 10 1.63 -1.01 6.23
CA LEU A 10 0.65 -2.04 5.85
C LEU A 10 -0.72 -1.74 6.48
N GLY A 11 -0.75 -1.27 7.73
CA GLY A 11 -1.98 -0.85 8.41
C GLY A 11 -2.73 0.24 7.65
N LYS A 12 -2.01 1.24 7.10
CA LYS A 12 -2.62 2.29 6.25
C LYS A 12 -3.24 1.72 4.98
N LEU A 13 -2.56 0.78 4.32
CA LEU A 13 -3.08 0.12 3.12
C LEU A 13 -4.33 -0.72 3.42
N VAL A 14 -4.31 -1.47 4.53
CA VAL A 14 -5.45 -2.27 4.99
C VAL A 14 -6.63 -1.38 5.35
N ALA A 15 -6.41 -0.27 6.05
CA ALA A 15 -7.47 0.68 6.42
C ALA A 15 -8.18 1.22 5.16
N ARG A 16 -7.41 1.64 4.15
CA ARG A 16 -7.96 2.15 2.89
C ARG A 16 -8.74 1.09 2.09
N PHE A 17 -8.28 -0.16 2.09
CA PHE A 17 -9.05 -1.26 1.50
C PHE A 17 -10.33 -1.54 2.29
N GLY A 18 -10.26 -1.51 3.63
CA GLY A 18 -11.41 -1.66 4.52
C GLY A 18 -12.50 -0.61 4.27
N GLU A 19 -12.12 0.66 4.09
CA GLU A 19 -13.05 1.73 3.74
C GLU A 19 -13.82 1.43 2.45
N ALA A 20 -13.17 0.88 1.42
CA ALA A 20 -13.86 0.50 0.18
C ALA A 20 -14.83 -0.66 0.39
N VAL A 21 -14.47 -1.65 1.21
CA VAL A 21 -15.35 -2.77 1.57
C VAL A 21 -16.57 -2.26 2.35
N ASP A 22 -16.38 -1.31 3.27
CA ASP A 22 -17.47 -0.72 4.04
C ASP A 22 -18.41 0.12 3.17
N ARG A 23 -17.87 0.88 2.22
CA ARG A 23 -18.66 1.61 1.22
C ARG A 23 -19.45 0.68 0.29
N TYR A 24 -18.88 -0.46 -0.09
CA TYR A 24 -19.63 -1.49 -0.81
C TYR A 24 -20.78 -2.07 0.02
N ARG A 25 -20.55 -2.36 1.30
CA ARG A 25 -21.62 -2.82 2.22
C ARG A 25 -22.72 -1.77 2.41
N ALA A 26 -22.38 -0.49 2.31
CA ALA A 26 -23.32 0.63 2.33
C ALA A 26 -24.06 0.85 0.99
N GLY A 27 -23.68 0.12 -0.08
CA GLY A 27 -24.25 0.29 -1.42
C GLY A 27 -23.70 1.48 -2.20
N GLU A 28 -22.60 2.09 -1.75
CA GLU A 28 -21.98 3.25 -2.40
C GLU A 28 -20.99 2.88 -3.50
N LEU A 29 -20.40 1.68 -3.42
CA LEU A 29 -19.52 1.13 -4.43
C LEU A 29 -20.11 -0.16 -4.98
N ASP A 30 -19.88 -0.42 -6.26
CA ASP A 30 -20.13 -1.72 -6.86
C ASP A 30 -18.93 -2.67 -6.69
N ALA A 31 -19.11 -3.94 -7.08
CA ALA A 31 -18.07 -4.96 -6.96
C ALA A 31 -16.83 -4.69 -7.84
N PHE A 32 -16.99 -4.02 -8.99
CA PHE A 32 -15.87 -3.67 -9.88
C PHE A 32 -15.04 -2.52 -9.31
N GLU A 33 -15.69 -1.55 -8.66
CA GLU A 33 -15.00 -0.47 -7.96
C GLU A 33 -14.18 -1.02 -6.79
N VAL A 34 -14.73 -1.96 -6.02
CA VAL A 34 -13.97 -2.65 -4.96
C VAL A 34 -12.81 -3.47 -5.53
N ASP A 35 -13.01 -4.19 -6.64
CA ASP A 35 -11.95 -4.96 -7.29
C ASP A 35 -10.77 -4.07 -7.73
N GLN A 36 -11.05 -2.88 -8.28
CA GLN A 36 -10.00 -1.91 -8.60
C GLN A 36 -9.20 -1.46 -7.37
N VAL A 37 -9.88 -1.19 -6.26
CA VAL A 37 -9.22 -0.84 -4.99
C VAL A 37 -8.40 -2.03 -4.47
N ALA A 38 -8.93 -3.25 -4.53
CA ALA A 38 -8.24 -4.48 -4.11
C ALA A 38 -6.97 -4.72 -4.94
N PHE A 39 -7.04 -4.46 -6.25
CA PHE A 39 -5.90 -4.55 -7.16
C PHE A 39 -4.81 -3.54 -6.80
N GLN A 40 -5.18 -2.28 -6.55
CA GLN A 40 -4.22 -1.25 -6.14
C GLN A 40 -3.60 -1.55 -4.77
N TYR A 41 -4.41 -2.00 -3.80
CA TYR A 41 -3.94 -2.48 -2.48
C TYR A 41 -2.88 -3.57 -2.64
N SER A 42 -3.17 -4.61 -3.42
CA SER A 42 -2.26 -5.75 -3.61
C SER A 42 -0.91 -5.32 -4.20
N ARG A 43 -0.94 -4.35 -5.13
CA ARG A 43 0.28 -3.80 -5.73
C ARG A 43 1.06 -2.93 -4.75
N ALA A 44 0.38 -2.07 -3.99
CA ALA A 44 1.00 -1.23 -2.97
C ALA A 44 1.68 -2.09 -1.89
N ALA A 45 0.98 -3.11 -1.38
CA ALA A 45 1.51 -4.04 -0.39
C ALA A 45 2.73 -4.81 -0.92
N LYS A 46 2.72 -5.19 -2.21
CA LYS A 46 3.87 -5.83 -2.87
C LYS A 46 5.08 -4.90 -2.93
N GLU A 47 4.91 -3.64 -3.29
CA GLU A 47 6.02 -2.67 -3.32
C GLU A 47 6.58 -2.38 -1.92
N LEU A 48 5.71 -2.28 -0.92
CA LEU A 48 6.11 -2.15 0.48
C LEU A 48 6.92 -3.38 0.94
N TRP A 49 6.44 -4.59 0.65
CA TRP A 49 7.15 -5.83 0.99
C TRP A 49 8.54 -5.87 0.34
N LYS A 50 8.65 -5.52 -0.95
CA LYS A 50 9.95 -5.45 -1.64
C LYS A 50 10.89 -4.47 -0.96
N TYR A 51 10.40 -3.28 -0.61
CA TYR A 51 11.23 -2.26 0.03
C TYR A 51 11.75 -2.72 1.39
N CYS A 52 10.89 -3.35 2.20
CA CYS A 52 11.27 -3.85 3.52
C CYS A 52 12.16 -5.10 3.49
N ASN A 53 12.15 -5.89 2.41
CA ASN A 53 12.83 -7.19 2.36
C ASN A 53 13.97 -7.31 1.32
N LEU A 54 14.05 -6.43 0.30
CA LEU A 54 15.08 -6.51 -0.76
C LEU A 54 16.20 -5.46 -0.65
N LEU A 55 15.97 -4.33 0.01
CA LEU A 55 17.07 -3.43 0.38
C LEU A 55 17.84 -4.09 1.53
N GLN A 56 19.17 -4.20 1.44
CA GLN A 56 20.01 -4.59 2.58
C GLN A 56 19.51 -3.79 3.79
N ALA A 57 19.16 -4.50 4.87
CA ALA A 57 18.39 -3.92 5.97
C ALA A 57 19.03 -2.62 6.51
N GLU A 58 20.36 -2.51 6.45
CA GLU A 58 21.09 -1.29 6.81
C GLU A 58 20.80 -0.10 5.87
N ILE A 59 20.70 -0.33 4.56
CA ILE A 59 20.41 0.69 3.54
C ILE A 59 18.94 1.11 3.62
N ALA A 60 18.01 0.16 3.80
CA ALA A 60 16.58 0.47 3.95
C ALA A 60 16.33 1.34 5.20
N ALA A 61 17.00 1.03 6.32
CA ALA A 61 16.90 1.80 7.56
C ALA A 61 17.52 3.20 7.47
N ALA A 62 18.55 3.39 6.64
CA ALA A 62 19.10 4.73 6.34
C ALA A 62 18.11 5.55 5.51
N ILE A 63 17.54 4.98 4.44
CA ILE A 63 16.58 5.68 3.55
C ILE A 63 15.28 6.03 4.29
N ILE A 64 14.74 5.15 5.15
CA ILE A 64 13.55 5.47 5.97
C ILE A 64 13.77 6.69 6.86
N ARG A 65 15.00 6.91 7.35
CA ARG A 65 15.34 8.06 8.19
C ARG A 65 15.53 9.36 7.39
N GLU A 66 15.99 9.26 6.15
CA GLU A 66 16.31 10.43 5.31
C GLU A 66 15.14 10.88 4.43
N ASP A 67 14.37 9.97 3.84
CA ASP A 67 13.21 10.29 3.00
C ASP A 67 12.24 9.09 2.91
N PRO A 68 11.26 8.97 3.84
CA PRO A 68 10.28 7.89 3.78
C PRO A 68 9.37 8.06 2.54
N PRO A 69 9.18 7.01 1.72
CA PRO A 69 8.21 7.04 0.62
C PRO A 69 6.84 7.44 1.16
N ARG A 70 6.37 8.64 0.80
CA ARG A 70 5.21 9.27 1.46
C ARG A 70 3.87 8.64 1.13
N ASP A 71 3.77 7.84 0.07
CA ASP A 71 2.52 7.16 -0.25
C ASP A 71 2.73 5.83 -1.00
N TRP A 72 2.56 4.70 -0.29
CA TRP A 72 2.58 3.36 -0.89
C TRP A 72 1.38 3.10 -1.79
N TRP A 73 0.24 3.75 -1.55
CA TRP A 73 -0.96 3.61 -2.34
C TRP A 73 -0.71 4.01 -3.79
N ASP A 74 -0.07 5.16 -4.00
CA ASP A 74 0.25 5.69 -5.32
C ASP A 74 1.25 4.81 -6.07
N ARG A 75 2.18 4.17 -5.36
CA ARG A 75 3.10 3.19 -5.99
C ARG A 75 2.36 1.94 -6.49
N GLY A 76 1.23 1.62 -5.88
CA GLY A 76 0.32 0.57 -6.32
C GLY A 76 -0.54 0.93 -7.53
N ALA A 77 -0.61 2.21 -7.92
CA ALA A 77 -1.57 2.68 -8.92
C ALA A 77 -1.40 1.99 -10.29
N PRO A 78 -2.52 1.69 -11.00
CA PRO A 78 -2.48 1.26 -12.38
C PRO A 78 -1.65 2.23 -13.23
N ARG A 79 -0.75 1.71 -14.07
CA ARG A 79 -0.11 2.56 -15.08
C ARG A 79 -1.20 2.90 -16.08
N ARG A 80 -1.55 4.18 -16.20
CA ARG A 80 -2.41 4.63 -17.30
C ARG A 80 -1.58 4.51 -18.58
N HIS A 81 -1.92 3.53 -19.42
CA HIS A 81 -1.44 3.51 -20.79
C HIS A 81 -2.27 4.56 -21.54
N SER A 82 -1.62 5.63 -21.98
CA SER A 82 -2.16 6.63 -22.91
C SER A 82 -2.25 6.05 -24.32
#